data_AF-A0A0K2J9K6-F1
#
_entry.id   AF-A0A0K2J9K6-F1
#
_cell.length_a   1.000
_cell.length_b   1.000
_cell.length_c   1.000
_cell.angle_alpha   90.00
_cell.angle_beta   90.00
_cell.angle_gamma   90.00
#
_symmetry.space_group_name_H-M   'P 1'
#
loop_
_entity.id
_entity.type
_entity.pdbx_description
1 polymer ?
#
loop_
_entity_poly.entity_id
_entity_poly.type
_entity_poly.pdbx_seq_one_letter_code
_entity_poly.pdbx_strand_id
1 'polypeptide(L)'
;MKKILLIYLLLSLCLFPQKNLEKEIIKLIEKNKNFECNPTRKKFKVVGENMTGYVDEDDKPYGEWKNRDESIRECFLDDVRIQYVEGEYFYKSNNNFTLLIKDLENKKEKYVEFNFKNTSMINHHYFKYKNGKYKKIKLDWLHYRIVSSLTDKLIYKYEKIEEE
;
A
#
# COMPACT_ATOMS: atom_id res chain seq x y z
N MET A 1 3.02 30.87 -2.57
CA MET A 1 2.65 30.44 -1.20
C MET A 1 2.77 28.93 -0.93
N LYS A 2 2.75 28.02 -1.93
CA LYS A 2 2.95 26.57 -1.70
C LYS A 2 4.40 26.16 -1.34
N LYS A 3 5.42 26.88 -1.83
CA LYS A 3 6.84 26.59 -1.58
C LYS A 3 7.29 26.87 -0.13
N ILE A 4 6.69 27.86 0.53
CA ILE A 4 7.05 28.24 1.92
C ILE A 4 6.48 27.22 2.91
N LEU A 5 5.26 26.70 2.67
CA LEU A 5 4.65 25.67 3.53
C LEU A 5 5.46 24.35 3.56
N LEU A 6 6.05 23.95 2.43
CA LEU A 6 6.89 22.75 2.37
C LEU A 6 8.16 22.87 3.22
N ILE A 7 8.76 24.07 3.25
CA ILE A 7 9.99 24.34 4.01
C ILE A 7 9.73 24.22 5.51
N TYR A 8 8.59 24.71 6.01
CA TYR A 8 8.21 24.56 7.42
C TYR A 8 7.93 23.10 7.81
N LEU A 9 7.33 22.30 6.91
CA LEU A 9 7.12 20.88 7.15
C LEU A 9 8.46 20.12 7.25
N LEU A 10 9.43 20.45 6.39
CA LEU A 10 10.76 19.85 6.35
C LEU A 10 11.65 20.29 7.53
N LEU A 11 11.60 21.56 7.94
CA LEU A 11 12.34 22.06 9.12
C LEU A 11 11.82 21.47 10.43
N SER A 12 10.52 21.18 10.51
CA SER A 12 9.95 20.52 11.67
C SER A 12 10.56 19.10 11.83
N LEU A 13 10.71 18.34 10.75
CA LEU A 13 11.30 17.00 10.76
C LEU A 13 12.78 16.99 11.19
N CYS A 14 13.54 18.06 10.94
CA CYS A 14 14.95 18.18 11.35
C CYS A 14 15.16 18.50 12.84
N LEU A 15 14.12 18.97 13.56
CA LEU A 15 14.23 19.43 14.96
C LEU A 15 13.52 18.51 15.96
N PHE A 16 12.88 17.43 15.52
CA PHE A 16 12.15 16.55 16.42
C PHE A 16 13.03 15.43 16.99
N PRO A 17 13.03 15.21 18.32
CA PRO A 17 13.67 14.03 18.89
C PRO A 17 13.07 12.77 18.26
N GLN A 18 13.89 11.77 17.98
CA GLN A 18 13.53 10.52 17.27
C GLN A 18 12.21 9.87 17.75
N LYS A 19 11.86 10.03 19.04
CA LYS A 19 10.58 9.57 19.62
C LYS A 19 9.33 10.23 19.03
N ASN A 20 9.40 11.48 18.58
CA ASN A 20 8.28 12.18 17.96
C ASN A 20 8.05 11.70 16.52
N LEU A 21 9.13 11.47 15.76
CA LEU A 21 9.04 10.91 14.41
C LEU A 21 8.40 9.51 14.43
N GLU A 22 8.81 8.65 15.37
CA GLU A 22 8.22 7.30 15.52
C GLU A 22 6.71 7.35 15.80
N LYS A 23 6.25 8.28 16.65
CA LYS A 23 4.82 8.46 16.91
C LYS A 23 4.06 8.92 15.66
N GLU A 24 4.60 9.84 14.88
CA GLU A 24 3.98 10.30 13.64
C GLU A 24 3.91 9.19 12.59
N ILE A 25 4.97 8.39 12.44
CA ILE A 25 4.95 7.21 11.55
C ILE A 25 3.88 6.22 11.99
N ILE A 26 3.76 5.91 13.28
CA ILE A 26 2.72 5.01 13.80
C ILE A 26 1.32 5.55 13.49
N LYS A 27 1.07 6.86 13.65
CA LYS A 27 -0.21 7.47 13.25
C LYS A 27 -0.48 7.29 11.76
N LEU A 28 0.53 7.47 10.91
CA LEU A 28 0.40 7.26 9.47
C LEU A 28 0.11 5.80 9.13
N ILE A 29 0.77 4.84 9.78
CA ILE A 29 0.49 3.40 9.65
C ILE A 29 -0.97 3.12 10.02
N GLU A 30 -1.42 3.57 11.20
CA GLU A 30 -2.77 3.32 11.70
C GLU A 30 -3.86 3.90 10.79
N LYS A 31 -3.61 5.08 10.19
CA LYS A 31 -4.51 5.70 9.22
C LYS A 31 -4.56 4.96 7.87
N ASN A 32 -3.53 4.18 7.53
CA ASN A 32 -3.36 3.63 6.17
C ASN A 32 -3.32 2.10 6.10
N LYS A 33 -3.48 1.39 7.22
CA LYS A 33 -3.37 -0.08 7.30
C LYS A 33 -4.57 -0.86 6.75
N ASN A 34 -5.64 -0.18 6.37
CA ASN A 34 -6.85 -0.81 5.85
C ASN A 34 -6.88 -0.77 4.33
N PHE A 35 -7.48 -1.79 3.72
CA PHE A 35 -7.76 -1.81 2.28
C PHE A 35 -8.99 -0.95 1.98
N GLU A 36 -8.77 0.20 1.35
CA GLU A 36 -9.82 1.15 0.97
C GLU A 36 -9.62 1.56 -0.50
N CYS A 37 -10.51 1.09 -1.39
CA CYS A 37 -10.43 1.36 -2.81
C CYS A 37 -11.56 2.30 -3.25
N ASN A 38 -11.26 3.59 -3.34
CA ASN A 38 -12.25 4.64 -3.63
C ASN A 38 -11.91 5.33 -4.97
N PRO A 39 -12.26 4.73 -6.12
CA PRO A 39 -12.08 5.36 -7.42
C PRO A 39 -12.98 6.59 -7.58
N THR A 40 -12.46 7.62 -8.24
CA THR A 40 -13.13 8.92 -8.42
C THR A 40 -13.53 9.20 -9.86
N ARG A 41 -12.89 8.56 -10.84
CA ARG A 41 -13.27 8.65 -12.27
C ARG A 41 -14.07 7.43 -12.72
N LYS A 42 -14.67 7.57 -13.90
CA LYS A 42 -15.42 6.51 -14.57
C LYS A 42 -14.55 5.27 -14.75
N LYS A 43 -15.17 4.11 -14.58
CA LYS A 43 -14.54 2.81 -14.69
C LYS A 43 -15.53 1.82 -15.28
N PHE A 44 -15.01 0.81 -15.97
CA PHE A 44 -15.79 -0.23 -16.64
C PHE A 44 -15.42 -1.58 -16.04
N LYS A 45 -16.44 -2.37 -15.72
CA LYS A 45 -16.23 -3.69 -15.16
C LYS A 45 -15.67 -4.63 -16.21
N VAL A 46 -14.70 -5.44 -15.81
CA VAL A 46 -14.09 -6.47 -16.66
C VAL A 46 -14.08 -7.80 -15.94
N VAL A 47 -14.29 -8.87 -16.69
CA VAL A 47 -14.24 -10.24 -16.18
C VAL A 47 -13.20 -11.01 -16.99
N GLY A 48 -12.17 -11.49 -16.31
CA GLY A 48 -11.20 -12.41 -16.86
C GLY A 48 -11.47 -13.84 -16.38
N GLU A 49 -10.67 -14.78 -16.85
CA GLU A 49 -10.85 -16.21 -16.53
C GLU A 49 -10.85 -16.47 -15.02
N ASN A 50 -9.91 -15.88 -14.28
CA ASN A 50 -9.73 -16.13 -12.83
C ASN A 50 -9.78 -14.86 -11.97
N MET A 51 -10.23 -13.74 -12.53
CA MET A 51 -10.31 -12.47 -11.82
C MET A 51 -11.43 -11.58 -12.34
N THR A 52 -11.84 -10.65 -11.49
CA THR A 52 -12.72 -9.55 -11.86
C THR A 52 -12.06 -8.24 -11.48
N GLY A 53 -12.31 -7.20 -12.25
CA GLY A 53 -11.77 -5.89 -11.92
C GLY A 53 -12.43 -4.77 -12.69
N TYR A 54 -11.72 -3.66 -12.75
CA TYR A 54 -12.17 -2.45 -13.43
C TYR A 54 -11.04 -1.82 -14.25
N VAL A 55 -11.40 -1.29 -15.41
CA VAL A 55 -10.50 -0.49 -16.26
C VAL A 55 -11.05 0.92 -16.45
N ASP A 56 -10.19 1.85 -16.82
CA ASP A 56 -10.59 3.20 -17.24
C ASP A 56 -11.01 3.25 -18.72
N GLU A 57 -11.20 4.46 -19.25
CA GLU A 57 -11.55 4.71 -20.65
C GLU A 57 -10.44 4.32 -21.64
N ASP A 58 -9.19 4.23 -21.18
CA ASP A 58 -8.02 3.79 -21.96
C ASP A 58 -7.74 2.28 -21.82
N ASP A 59 -8.68 1.52 -21.23
CA ASP A 59 -8.54 0.11 -20.88
C ASP A 59 -7.35 -0.20 -19.93
N LYS A 60 -6.91 0.79 -19.12
CA LYS A 60 -5.89 0.58 -18.08
C LYS A 60 -6.54 0.17 -16.76
N PRO A 61 -5.90 -0.69 -15.94
CA PRO A 61 -6.40 -1.04 -14.62
C PRO A 61 -6.72 0.20 -13.76
N TYR A 62 -7.97 0.33 -13.33
CA TYR A 62 -8.41 1.43 -12.47
C TYR A 62 -9.60 1.00 -11.60
N GLY A 63 -9.41 1.04 -10.28
CA GLY A 63 -10.32 0.48 -9.29
C GLY A 63 -9.83 -0.86 -8.74
N GLU A 64 -10.75 -1.58 -8.09
CA GLU A 64 -10.43 -2.84 -7.41
C GLU A 64 -10.35 -4.02 -8.40
N TRP A 65 -9.33 -4.84 -8.25
CA TRP A 65 -9.15 -6.12 -8.90
C TRP A 65 -9.06 -7.22 -7.86
N LYS A 66 -9.67 -8.37 -8.12
CA LYS A 66 -9.64 -9.52 -7.21
C LYS A 66 -9.71 -10.83 -7.96
N ASN A 67 -9.05 -11.86 -7.43
CA ASN A 67 -9.25 -13.23 -7.88
C ASN A 67 -10.59 -13.81 -7.37
N ARG A 68 -10.97 -14.98 -7.87
CA ARG A 68 -12.29 -15.60 -7.60
C ARG A 68 -12.60 -15.83 -6.12
N ASP A 69 -11.60 -16.23 -5.34
CA ASP A 69 -11.74 -16.48 -3.90
C ASP A 69 -11.41 -15.24 -3.04
N GLU A 70 -11.08 -14.12 -3.69
CA GLU A 70 -10.70 -12.85 -3.07
C GLU A 70 -9.45 -12.90 -2.17
N SER A 71 -8.69 -14.01 -2.21
CA SER A 71 -7.43 -14.15 -1.47
C SER A 71 -6.35 -13.17 -1.94
N ILE A 72 -6.49 -12.63 -3.16
CA ILE A 72 -5.66 -11.53 -3.68
C ILE A 72 -6.56 -10.41 -4.15
N ARG A 73 -6.33 -9.21 -3.58
CA ARG A 73 -7.03 -7.97 -3.94
C ARG A 73 -6.02 -6.88 -4.26
N GLU A 74 -6.26 -6.15 -5.33
CA GLU A 74 -5.44 -5.02 -5.76
C GLU A 74 -6.35 -3.82 -6.00
N CYS A 75 -5.84 -2.62 -5.77
CA CYS A 75 -6.53 -1.40 -6.13
C CYS A 75 -5.57 -0.46 -6.85
N PHE A 76 -5.97 -0.03 -8.04
CA PHE A 76 -5.23 0.91 -8.87
C PHE A 76 -5.98 2.24 -8.88
N LEU A 77 -5.40 3.26 -8.26
CA LEU A 77 -5.88 4.64 -8.30
C LEU A 77 -4.78 5.52 -8.92
N ASP A 78 -5.10 6.80 -9.19
CA ASP A 78 -4.21 7.69 -9.94
C ASP A 78 -2.84 7.88 -9.27
N ASP A 79 -2.80 7.94 -7.94
CA ASP A 79 -1.58 8.12 -7.17
C ASP A 79 -1.37 7.04 -6.10
N VAL A 80 -2.29 6.09 -5.95
CA VAL A 80 -2.26 5.06 -4.91
C VAL A 80 -2.37 3.69 -5.54
N ARG A 81 -1.46 2.81 -5.11
CA ARG A 81 -1.56 1.37 -5.33
C ARG A 81 -1.73 0.66 -4.01
N ILE A 82 -2.71 -0.24 -3.92
CA ILE A 82 -2.96 -1.07 -2.75
C ILE A 82 -2.94 -2.53 -3.22
N GLN A 83 -2.34 -3.41 -2.43
CA GLN A 83 -2.37 -4.85 -2.65
C GLN A 83 -2.57 -5.54 -1.31
N TYR A 84 -3.44 -6.54 -1.29
CA TYR A 84 -3.70 -7.40 -0.14
C TYR A 84 -3.62 -8.85 -0.62
N VAL A 85 -2.82 -9.64 0.07
CA VAL A 85 -2.70 -11.09 -0.12
C VAL A 85 -3.01 -11.74 1.22
N GLU A 86 -4.11 -12.48 1.27
CA GLU A 86 -4.57 -13.17 2.46
C GLU A 86 -3.46 -14.07 3.03
N GLY A 87 -3.29 -14.05 4.35
CA GLY A 87 -2.23 -14.78 5.06
C GLY A 87 -0.79 -14.26 4.85
N GLU A 88 -0.56 -13.37 3.88
CA GLU A 88 0.80 -12.96 3.51
C GLU A 88 1.10 -11.49 3.84
N TYR A 89 0.43 -10.53 3.20
CA TYR A 89 0.72 -9.11 3.43
C TYR A 89 -0.37 -8.15 2.96
N PHE A 90 -0.33 -6.95 3.52
CA PHE A 90 -0.94 -5.73 3.01
C PHE A 90 0.14 -4.76 2.56
N TYR A 91 -0.03 -4.18 1.38
CA TYR A 91 0.87 -3.21 0.79
C TYR A 91 0.08 -1.99 0.32
N LYS A 92 0.59 -0.79 0.62
CA LYS A 92 0.04 0.47 0.12
C LYS A 92 1.19 1.41 -0.25
N SER A 93 1.10 2.02 -1.42
CA SER A 93 2.13 2.91 -1.91
C SER A 93 1.54 4.07 -2.68
N ASN A 94 2.13 5.25 -2.53
CA ASN A 94 1.82 6.43 -3.32
C ASN A 94 3.09 7.25 -3.55
N ASN A 95 2.94 8.50 -3.99
CA ASN A 95 4.08 9.40 -4.21
C ASN A 95 4.80 9.83 -2.92
N ASN A 96 4.17 9.67 -1.75
CA ASN A 96 4.70 10.14 -0.47
C ASN A 96 5.34 9.02 0.34
N PHE A 97 4.79 7.81 0.32
CA PHE A 97 5.26 6.71 1.14
C PHE A 97 4.99 5.33 0.53
N THR A 98 5.63 4.33 1.13
CA THR A 98 5.29 2.91 1.01
C THR A 98 5.07 2.34 2.41
N LEU A 99 4.01 1.55 2.55
CA LEU A 99 3.63 0.81 3.75
C LEU A 99 3.48 -0.66 3.38
N LEU A 100 4.17 -1.53 4.10
CA LEU A 100 4.03 -2.98 4.01
C LEU A 100 3.76 -3.53 5.40
N ILE A 101 2.73 -4.35 5.54
CA ILE A 101 2.34 -5.02 6.78
C ILE A 101 2.28 -6.52 6.48
N LYS A 102 3.11 -7.32 7.14
CA LYS A 102 3.09 -8.78 7.06
C LYS A 102 2.51 -9.36 8.33
N ASP A 103 1.45 -10.15 8.19
CA ASP A 103 0.90 -10.93 9.28
C ASP A 103 1.71 -12.21 9.46
N LEU A 104 2.07 -12.52 10.70
CA LEU A 104 2.62 -13.82 11.06
C LEU A 104 1.50 -14.61 11.74
N GLU A 105 0.80 -15.41 10.95
CA GLU A 105 -0.38 -16.20 11.37
C GLU A 105 -0.16 -16.93 12.71
N ASN A 106 1.05 -17.42 12.95
CA ASN A 106 1.37 -18.23 14.13
C ASN A 106 1.69 -17.43 15.41
N LYS A 107 1.81 -16.10 15.38
CA LYS A 107 2.34 -15.33 16.54
C LYS A 107 1.48 -14.16 17.01
N LYS A 108 0.33 -13.86 16.38
CA LYS A 108 -0.42 -12.60 16.60
C LYS A 108 0.52 -11.38 16.52
N GLU A 109 1.52 -11.48 15.65
CA GLU A 109 2.57 -10.50 15.46
C GLU A 109 2.49 -10.01 14.03
N LYS A 110 2.68 -8.70 13.83
CA LYS A 110 2.83 -8.11 12.50
C LYS A 110 4.20 -7.47 12.37
N TYR A 111 4.81 -7.62 11.20
CA TYR A 111 5.95 -6.80 10.81
C TYR A 111 5.46 -5.67 9.93
N VAL A 112 5.90 -4.46 10.24
CA VAL A 112 5.53 -3.26 9.48
C VAL A 112 6.78 -2.58 8.99
N GLU A 113 6.83 -2.33 7.70
CA GLU A 113 7.81 -1.48 7.05
C GLU A 113 7.10 -0.22 6.54
N PHE A 114 7.67 0.93 6.86
CA PHE A 114 7.21 2.22 6.38
C PHE A 114 8.39 3.00 5.81
N ASN A 115 8.28 3.48 4.58
CA ASN A 115 9.32 4.28 3.94
C ASN A 115 8.71 5.56 3.36
N PHE A 116 9.35 6.71 3.59
CA PHE A 116 9.02 7.94 2.88
C PHE A 116 9.70 7.93 1.51
N LYS A 117 8.97 8.34 0.45
CA LYS A 117 9.51 8.38 -0.92
C LYS A 117 10.15 9.72 -1.29
N ASN A 118 9.97 10.75 -0.47
CA ASN A 118 10.55 12.06 -0.72
C ASN A 118 11.94 12.14 -0.08
N THR A 119 12.91 12.64 -0.85
CA THR A 119 14.35 12.75 -0.59
C THR A 119 15.21 11.55 -1.00
N SER A 120 16.37 11.85 -1.57
CA SER A 120 17.40 10.99 -2.14
C SER A 120 18.00 9.93 -1.19
N MET A 121 17.41 9.73 -0.01
CA MET A 121 17.77 8.68 0.94
C MET A 121 16.54 7.84 1.25
N ILE A 122 16.62 6.56 0.89
CA ILE A 122 15.69 5.54 1.33
C ILE A 122 15.76 5.47 2.88
N ASN A 123 14.66 5.74 3.57
CA ASN A 123 14.60 5.77 5.03
C ASN A 123 13.52 4.79 5.52
N HIS A 124 13.87 3.50 5.47
CA HIS A 124 12.98 2.46 5.95
C HIS A 124 12.87 2.50 7.48
N HIS A 125 11.63 2.47 7.95
CA HIS A 125 11.28 2.37 9.36
C HIS A 125 10.56 1.06 9.62
N TYR A 126 11.15 0.25 10.48
CA TYR A 126 10.66 -1.09 10.75
C TYR A 126 10.10 -1.20 12.16
N PHE A 127 8.92 -1.83 12.26
CA PHE A 127 8.24 -2.04 13.51
C PHE A 127 7.76 -3.48 13.63
N LYS A 128 7.77 -3.98 14.86
CA LYS A 128 7.04 -5.16 15.27
C LYS A 128 5.77 -4.71 16.00
N TYR A 129 4.61 -5.17 15.56
CA TYR A 129 3.34 -4.97 16.25
C TYR A 129 2.95 -6.24 17.00
N LYS A 130 2.75 -6.12 18.32
CA LYS A 130 2.32 -7.23 19.18
C LYS A 130 1.47 -6.69 20.32
N ASN A 131 0.36 -7.37 20.64
CA ASN A 131 -0.51 -7.02 21.77
C ASN A 131 -0.92 -5.53 21.80
N GLY A 132 -1.32 -4.97 20.65
CA GLY A 132 -1.75 -3.57 20.56
C GLY A 132 -0.63 -2.53 20.49
N LYS A 133 0.66 -2.94 20.50
CA LYS A 133 1.79 -2.02 20.62
C LYS A 133 2.80 -2.19 19.49
N TYR A 134 3.26 -1.07 18.96
CA TYR A 134 4.40 -1.00 18.04
C TYR A 134 5.72 -0.87 18.79
N LYS A 135 6.73 -1.62 18.36
CA LYS A 135 8.12 -1.49 18.82
C LYS A 135 9.02 -1.38 17.59
N LYS A 136 9.82 -0.31 17.52
CA LYS A 136 10.81 -0.15 16.46
C LYS A 136 11.89 -1.23 16.55
N ILE A 137 12.30 -1.75 15.40
CA ILE A 137 13.33 -2.78 15.27
C ILE A 137 14.36 -2.35 14.23
N LYS A 138 15.57 -2.90 14.31
CA LYS A 138 16.52 -2.90 13.20
C LYS A 138 16.26 -4.14 12.36
N LEU A 139 16.33 -4.02 11.04
CA LEU A 139 16.08 -5.13 10.14
C LEU A 139 17.41 -5.59 9.55
N ASP A 140 17.90 -6.75 9.99
CA ASP A 140 19.10 -7.35 9.40
C ASP A 140 18.75 -8.50 8.41
N TRP A 141 17.49 -8.99 8.34
CA TRP A 141 17.20 -10.30 7.73
C TRP A 141 15.85 -10.49 7.00
N LEU A 142 14.98 -9.49 6.84
CA LEU A 142 13.74 -9.73 6.05
C LEU A 142 13.99 -9.48 4.56
N HIS A 143 14.26 -10.56 3.84
CA HIS A 143 14.11 -10.63 2.39
C HIS A 143 12.63 -10.83 2.07
N TYR A 144 11.99 -9.83 1.49
CA TYR A 144 10.60 -9.94 1.02
C TYR A 144 10.57 -10.17 -0.48
N ARG A 145 9.73 -11.12 -0.91
CA ARG A 145 9.30 -11.24 -2.31
C ARG A 145 7.85 -10.79 -2.36
N ILE A 146 7.62 -9.56 -2.82
CA ILE A 146 6.27 -9.10 -3.17
C ILE A 146 5.77 -9.99 -4.32
N VAL A 147 4.57 -10.54 -4.20
CA VAL A 147 3.98 -11.33 -5.28
C VAL A 147 3.78 -10.39 -6.46
N SER A 148 4.30 -10.79 -7.63
CA SER A 148 4.06 -10.09 -8.90
C SER A 148 2.57 -9.81 -9.06
N SER A 149 2.21 -8.58 -9.45
CA SER A 149 0.83 -8.10 -9.54
C SER A 149 -0.09 -9.11 -10.22
N LEU A 150 -1.38 -9.15 -9.85
CA LEU A 150 -2.37 -9.91 -10.63
C LEU A 150 -2.33 -9.46 -12.10
N THR A 151 -2.17 -8.15 -12.31
CA THR A 151 -2.03 -7.54 -13.64
C THR A 151 -0.70 -7.84 -14.36
N ASP A 152 0.38 -8.17 -13.63
CA ASP A 152 1.70 -8.44 -14.22
C ASP A 152 1.81 -9.89 -14.68
N LYS A 153 1.13 -10.81 -13.99
CA LYS A 153 1.06 -12.23 -14.37
C LYS A 153 0.04 -12.50 -15.48
N LEU A 154 -0.97 -11.65 -15.61
CA LEU A 154 -2.12 -11.87 -16.48
C LEU A 154 -2.18 -10.72 -17.48
N ILE A 155 -1.34 -10.84 -18.51
CA ILE A 155 -1.34 -10.01 -19.72
C ILE A 155 -2.71 -10.22 -20.39
N TYR A 156 -3.65 -9.38 -19.98
CA TYR A 156 -4.92 -8.98 -20.60
C TYR A 156 -5.59 -10.01 -21.53
N LYS A 157 -6.28 -10.98 -20.93
CA LYS A 157 -7.45 -11.63 -21.56
C LYS A 157 -8.66 -11.44 -20.63
N TYR A 158 -9.46 -10.42 -20.91
CA TYR A 158 -10.70 -10.14 -20.21
C TYR A 158 -11.75 -9.65 -21.20
N GLU A 159 -13.02 -9.83 -20.86
CA GLU A 159 -14.14 -9.27 -21.60
C GLU A 159 -14.67 -8.04 -20.84
N LYS A 160 -14.89 -6.94 -21.57
CA LYS A 160 -15.47 -5.72 -21.03
C LYS A 160 -16.98 -5.90 -20.97
N ILE A 161 -17.55 -5.64 -19.79
CA ILE A 161 -18.99 -5.63 -19.61
C ILE A 161 -19.40 -4.16 -19.63
N GLU A 162 -20.13 -3.74 -20.67
CA GLU A 162 -20.85 -2.49 -20.63
C GLU A 162 -22.02 -2.66 -19.65
N GLU A 163 -22.00 -1.92 -18.54
CA GLU A 163 -23.15 -1.83 -17.64
C GLU A 163 -24.14 -0.82 -18.25
N GLU A 164 -25.36 -1.28 -18.54
CA GLU A 164 -26.53 -0.46 -18.92
C GLU A 164 -26.95 0.50 -17.80
#